data_AF-X1EFG2-F1
#
_entry.id   AF-X1EFG2-F1
#
_cell.length_a   1.000
_cell.length_b   1.000
_cell.length_c   1.000
_cell.angle_alpha   90.00
_cell.angle_beta   90.00
_cell.angle_gamma   90.00
#
_symmetry.space_group_name_H-M   'P 1'
#
loop_
_entity.id
_entity.type
_entity.pdbx_description
1 polymer ?
#
loop_
_entity_poly.entity_id
_entity_poly.type
_entity_poly.pdbx_seq_one_letter_code
_entity_poly.pdbx_strand_id
1 'polypeptide(L)'
;DLLSRLTLEEKFKLCSGRFMWHTKPIKRLGVKSFTMYDGPHGVRPDTMGEIKCTYFPSGICRTATWNPKLSHEFGKAVAEEVREVGAHMLLAPGINIQRTPMNGRTFEYQTEDPHLNKVLAVATVKGIQSQKIAACVKHFICNNQEANRFTVSSEVSERALQEIYLPAFKATVQESDAWSFMTCYNKVNGIYGSENYNLLRERLMEQWGFRGFTVSDWNATAYTSTGSCVTAGLSLFFN
;
A
#
# COMPACT_ATOMS: atom_id res chain seq x y z
N ASP A 1 24.64 9.24 1.26
CA ASP A 1 25.00 10.40 0.41
C ASP A 1 23.86 11.41 0.28
N LEU A 2 22.78 11.10 -0.43
CA LEU A 2 21.75 12.10 -0.77
C LEU A 2 21.14 12.84 0.43
N LEU A 3 20.87 12.15 1.55
CA LEU A 3 20.18 12.73 2.71
C LEU A 3 20.93 13.88 3.38
N SER A 4 22.27 13.86 3.39
CA SER A 4 23.09 14.94 3.97
C SER A 4 23.19 16.17 3.06
N ARG A 5 22.87 16.00 1.76
CA ARG A 5 22.93 17.07 0.74
C ARG A 5 21.59 17.81 0.56
N LEU A 6 20.50 17.24 1.08
CA LEU A 6 19.17 17.84 1.06
C LEU A 6 19.07 18.94 2.12
N THR A 7 18.54 20.10 1.74
CA THR A 7 18.08 21.11 2.70
C THR A 7 16.89 20.58 3.48
N LEU A 8 16.55 21.22 4.61
CA LEU A 8 15.36 20.84 5.37
C LEU A 8 14.08 20.96 4.52
N GLU A 9 13.96 22.02 3.73
CA GLU A 9 12.83 22.21 2.82
C GLU A 9 12.77 21.12 1.75
N GLU A 10 13.91 20.73 1.16
CA GLU A 10 13.96 19.65 0.18
C GLU A 10 13.57 18.28 0.78
N LYS A 11 13.88 18.04 2.07
CA LYS A 11 13.42 16.83 2.79
C LYS A 11 11.89 16.82 2.90
N PHE A 12 11.29 17.90 3.39
CA PHE A 12 9.82 18.00 3.48
C PHE A 12 9.15 17.93 2.10
N LYS A 13 9.80 18.48 1.08
CA LYS A 13 9.32 18.42 -0.30
C LYS A 13 9.23 16.98 -0.82
N LEU A 14 10.16 16.10 -0.43
CA LEU A 14 10.13 14.68 -0.80
C LEU A 14 9.06 13.88 -0.04
N CYS A 15 8.64 14.35 1.14
CA CYS A 15 7.55 13.75 1.91
C CYS A 15 6.16 14.10 1.38
N SER A 16 6.02 14.95 0.34
CA SER A 16 4.72 15.41 -0.14
C SER A 16 4.52 15.07 -1.60
N GLY A 17 3.35 14.50 -1.89
CA GLY A 17 2.86 14.28 -3.25
C GLY A 17 2.75 15.58 -4.05
N ARG A 18 2.79 15.42 -5.37
CA ARG A 18 2.59 16.41 -6.40
C ARG A 18 1.49 15.89 -7.33
N PHE A 19 0.43 16.68 -7.46
CA PHE A 19 -0.79 16.22 -8.13
C PHE A 19 -1.25 14.91 -7.48
N MET A 20 -1.88 14.02 -8.25
CA MET A 20 -2.39 12.76 -7.71
C MET A 20 -1.33 11.66 -7.59
N TRP A 21 -0.29 11.63 -8.43
CA TRP A 21 0.46 10.39 -8.70
C TRP A 21 1.98 10.51 -8.62
N HIS A 22 2.52 11.67 -8.27
CA HIS A 22 3.95 11.95 -8.43
C HIS A 22 4.57 12.51 -7.17
N THR A 23 5.85 12.24 -6.91
CA THR A 23 6.62 12.99 -5.90
C THR A 23 7.21 14.27 -6.50
N LYS A 24 7.56 15.23 -5.64
CA LYS A 24 8.22 16.47 -6.08
C LYS A 24 9.71 16.19 -6.40
N PRO A 25 10.22 16.58 -7.58
CA PRO A 25 11.63 16.41 -7.92
C PRO A 25 12.54 17.41 -7.18
N ILE A 26 13.79 17.04 -6.95
CA ILE A 26 14.86 17.93 -6.47
C ILE A 26 15.89 18.12 -7.59
N LYS A 27 15.61 19.09 -8.48
CA LYS A 27 16.38 19.35 -9.71
C LYS A 27 17.89 19.54 -9.44
N ARG A 28 18.24 20.33 -8.42
CA ARG A 28 19.63 20.64 -8.02
C ARG A 28 20.45 19.38 -7.72
N LEU A 29 19.83 18.33 -7.21
CA LEU A 29 20.48 17.08 -6.84
C LEU A 29 20.21 15.95 -7.84
N GLY A 30 19.55 16.22 -8.97
CA GLY A 30 19.21 15.22 -9.98
C GLY A 30 18.14 14.20 -9.54
N VAL A 31 17.43 14.45 -8.43
CA VAL A 31 16.36 13.56 -7.96
C VAL A 31 15.12 13.77 -8.83
N LYS A 32 14.80 12.75 -9.64
CA LYS A 32 13.62 12.74 -10.50
C LYS A 32 12.34 12.51 -9.69
N SER A 33 11.21 12.82 -10.30
CA SER A 33 9.90 12.50 -9.74
C SER A 33 9.68 10.99 -9.75
N PHE A 34 9.16 10.47 -8.64
CA PHE A 34 8.75 9.08 -8.50
C PHE A 34 7.24 9.01 -8.74
N THR A 35 6.85 8.24 -9.75
CA THR A 35 5.46 8.08 -10.21
C THR A 35 4.86 6.79 -9.70
N MET A 36 3.61 6.84 -9.24
CA MET A 36 2.84 5.70 -8.78
C MET A 36 1.45 5.71 -9.40
N TYR A 37 0.92 4.53 -9.73
CA TYR A 37 -0.44 4.40 -10.23
C TYR A 37 -1.17 3.26 -9.51
N ASP A 38 -2.50 3.39 -9.46
CA ASP A 38 -3.38 2.25 -9.20
C ASP A 38 -3.13 1.14 -10.24
N GLY A 39 -3.42 -0.13 -9.97
CA GLY A 39 -3.99 -0.69 -8.74
C GLY A 39 -4.14 -2.22 -8.82
N PRO A 40 -4.99 -2.84 -7.98
CA PRO A 40 -4.88 -4.26 -7.62
C PRO A 40 -5.24 -5.28 -8.72
N HIS A 41 -5.75 -4.82 -9.87
CA HIS A 41 -6.15 -5.67 -11.02
C HIS A 41 -5.81 -5.04 -12.38
N GLY A 42 -4.78 -4.19 -12.43
CA GLY A 42 -4.29 -3.53 -13.65
C GLY A 42 -3.72 -2.16 -13.35
N VAL A 43 -2.79 -1.69 -14.18
CA VAL A 43 -2.26 -0.32 -14.05
C VAL A 43 -3.22 0.68 -14.69
N ARG A 44 -3.41 1.83 -14.03
CA ARG A 44 -4.31 2.91 -14.48
C ARG A 44 -3.56 4.23 -14.59
N PRO A 45 -2.82 4.48 -15.68
CA PRO A 45 -1.98 5.68 -15.84
C PRO A 45 -2.79 6.95 -16.15
N ASP A 46 -4.00 6.82 -16.68
CA ASP A 46 -4.87 7.92 -17.00
C ASP A 46 -6.34 7.61 -16.65
N THR A 47 -7.14 8.66 -16.50
CA THR A 47 -8.56 8.55 -16.12
C THR A 47 -9.51 8.41 -17.31
N MET A 48 -9.03 8.70 -18.53
CA MET A 48 -9.84 8.74 -19.76
C MET A 48 -9.77 7.42 -20.54
N GLY A 49 -8.86 6.52 -20.17
CA GLY A 49 -8.61 5.25 -20.86
C GLY A 49 -7.85 5.41 -22.19
N GLU A 50 -7.10 6.49 -22.36
CA GLU A 50 -6.33 6.74 -23.58
C GLU A 50 -5.13 5.78 -23.70
N ILE A 51 -4.49 5.47 -22.57
CA ILE A 51 -3.41 4.50 -22.50
C ILE A 51 -4.00 3.14 -22.16
N LYS A 52 -3.99 2.24 -23.14
CA LYS A 52 -4.53 0.89 -22.99
C LYS A 52 -3.61 0.02 -22.16
N CYS A 53 -4.15 -0.49 -21.05
CA CYS A 53 -3.50 -1.44 -20.15
C CYS A 53 -4.39 -2.68 -19.98
N THR A 54 -3.82 -3.80 -19.54
CA THR A 54 -4.59 -5.02 -19.31
C THR A 54 -5.46 -4.87 -18.07
N TYR A 55 -6.75 -5.16 -18.24
CA TYR A 55 -7.70 -5.26 -17.14
C TYR A 55 -7.79 -6.73 -16.69
N PHE A 56 -7.08 -7.06 -15.63
CA PHE A 56 -7.02 -8.42 -15.09
C PHE A 56 -8.27 -8.75 -14.27
N PRO A 57 -8.53 -10.05 -14.01
CA PRO A 57 -9.52 -10.45 -13.03
C PRO A 57 -9.27 -9.77 -11.67
N SER A 58 -10.35 -9.40 -10.99
CA SER A 58 -10.29 -8.76 -9.68
C SER A 58 -9.64 -9.67 -8.63
N GLY A 59 -9.27 -9.10 -7.48
CA GLY A 59 -8.54 -9.80 -6.41
C GLY A 59 -9.24 -11.07 -5.94
N ILE A 60 -10.56 -11.04 -5.84
CA ILE A 60 -11.37 -12.19 -5.43
C ILE A 60 -11.35 -13.32 -6.47
N CYS A 61 -11.41 -12.98 -7.77
CA CYS A 61 -11.34 -13.95 -8.85
C CYS A 61 -9.94 -14.60 -8.93
N ARG A 62 -8.88 -13.81 -8.79
CA ARG A 62 -7.51 -14.33 -8.74
C ARG A 62 -7.33 -15.26 -7.54
N THR A 63 -7.91 -14.91 -6.40
CA THR A 63 -7.79 -15.71 -5.17
C THR A 63 -8.54 -17.03 -5.25
N ALA A 64 -9.68 -17.08 -5.96
CA ALA A 64 -10.42 -18.31 -6.22
C ALA A 64 -9.63 -19.38 -6.99
N THR A 65 -8.47 -19.03 -7.56
CA THR A 65 -7.56 -20.01 -8.21
C THR A 65 -6.71 -20.81 -7.22
N TRP A 66 -6.55 -20.33 -5.98
CA TRP A 66 -5.66 -20.90 -4.96
C TRP A 66 -4.24 -21.18 -5.48
N ASN A 67 -3.79 -20.39 -6.46
CA ASN A 67 -2.57 -20.65 -7.20
C ASN A 67 -1.53 -19.54 -6.95
N PRO A 68 -0.53 -19.79 -6.08
CA PRO A 68 0.51 -18.80 -5.79
C PRO A 68 1.40 -18.53 -7.01
N LYS A 69 1.66 -19.55 -7.84
CA LYS A 69 2.41 -19.37 -9.09
C LYS A 69 1.68 -18.41 -10.03
N LEU A 70 0.37 -18.57 -10.18
CA LEU A 70 -0.43 -17.65 -11.00
C LEU A 70 -0.46 -16.24 -10.40
N SER A 71 -0.50 -16.10 -9.08
CA SER A 71 -0.42 -14.78 -8.42
C SER A 71 0.93 -14.10 -8.64
N HIS A 72 2.02 -14.87 -8.66
CA HIS A 72 3.34 -14.37 -9.04
C HIS A 72 3.39 -13.91 -10.50
N GLU A 73 2.89 -14.72 -11.44
CA GLU A 73 2.85 -14.36 -12.85
C GLU A 73 1.96 -13.14 -13.12
N PHE A 74 0.83 -13.03 -12.41
CA PHE A 74 0.01 -11.81 -12.41
C PHE A 74 0.84 -10.60 -11.96
N GLY A 75 1.54 -10.70 -10.82
CA GLY A 75 2.37 -9.61 -10.30
C GLY A 75 3.46 -9.18 -11.28
N LYS A 76 4.08 -10.14 -11.98
CA LYS A 76 5.06 -9.88 -13.02
C LYS A 76 4.43 -9.14 -14.22
N ALA A 77 3.34 -9.67 -14.76
CA ALA A 77 2.68 -9.10 -15.95
C ALA A 77 2.20 -7.67 -15.71
N VAL A 78 1.53 -7.40 -14.58
CA VAL A 78 1.06 -6.03 -14.27
C VAL A 78 2.23 -5.06 -14.07
N ALA A 79 3.35 -5.51 -13.50
CA ALA A 79 4.52 -4.67 -13.29
C ALA A 79 5.31 -4.36 -14.58
N GLU A 80 5.26 -5.25 -15.57
CA GLU A 80 5.77 -4.95 -16.91
C GLU A 80 5.01 -3.76 -17.53
N GLU A 81 3.68 -3.72 -17.40
CA GLU A 81 2.87 -2.58 -17.87
C GLU A 81 3.15 -1.30 -17.06
N VAL A 82 3.33 -1.40 -15.74
CA VAL A 82 3.70 -0.25 -14.89
C VAL A 82 5.01 0.39 -15.38
N ARG A 83 5.99 -0.44 -15.76
CA ARG A 83 7.27 0.03 -16.31
C ARG A 83 7.07 0.68 -17.68
N GLU A 84 6.25 0.09 -18.53
CA GLU A 84 5.96 0.62 -19.88
C GLU A 84 5.31 2.01 -19.84
N VAL A 85 4.39 2.23 -18.89
CA VAL A 85 3.75 3.55 -18.69
C VAL A 85 4.62 4.54 -17.89
N GLY A 86 5.90 4.20 -17.64
CA GLY A 86 6.86 5.09 -16.98
C GLY A 86 6.62 5.30 -15.49
N ALA A 87 5.90 4.41 -14.83
CA ALA A 87 5.69 4.42 -13.38
C ALA A 87 6.70 3.54 -12.64
N HIS A 88 6.80 3.77 -11.33
CA HIS A 88 7.82 3.18 -10.47
C HIS A 88 7.22 2.34 -9.34
N MET A 89 5.94 2.53 -9.07
CA MET A 89 5.20 1.82 -8.02
C MET A 89 3.79 1.50 -8.47
N LEU A 90 3.35 0.29 -8.15
CA LEU A 90 1.98 -0.14 -8.28
C LEU A 90 1.29 -0.10 -6.91
N LEU A 91 0.13 0.55 -6.83
CA LEU A 91 -0.67 0.61 -5.60
C LEU A 91 -1.45 -0.69 -5.38
N ALA A 92 -0.72 -1.78 -5.20
CA ALA A 92 -1.21 -3.15 -5.07
C ALA A 92 -0.19 -4.05 -4.34
N PRO A 93 -0.62 -5.19 -3.78
CA PRO A 93 -2.00 -5.71 -3.73
C PRO A 93 -2.85 -5.09 -2.61
N GLY A 94 -4.17 -5.10 -2.82
CA GLY A 94 -5.16 -4.88 -1.76
C GLY A 94 -5.43 -6.18 -1.00
N ILE A 95 -5.13 -6.22 0.29
CA ILE A 95 -5.13 -7.47 1.09
C ILE A 95 -5.90 -7.35 2.41
N ASN A 96 -6.80 -6.36 2.53
CA ASN A 96 -7.69 -6.32 3.70
C ASN A 96 -8.59 -7.56 3.74
N ILE A 97 -8.81 -8.10 4.95
CA ILE A 97 -9.68 -9.25 5.17
C ILE A 97 -11.12 -8.94 4.77
N GLN A 98 -11.76 -9.86 4.05
CA GLN A 98 -13.18 -9.77 3.71
C GLN A 98 -14.05 -10.10 4.94
N ARG A 99 -14.03 -9.24 5.96
CA ARG A 99 -14.76 -9.43 7.23
C ARG A 99 -16.27 -9.56 7.02
N THR A 100 -16.79 -8.83 6.03
CA THR A 100 -18.21 -8.82 5.67
C THR A 100 -18.34 -8.80 4.15
N PRO A 101 -19.30 -9.54 3.57
CA PRO A 101 -19.54 -9.50 2.13
C PRO A 101 -20.02 -8.14 1.64
N MET A 102 -20.54 -7.29 2.54
CA MET A 102 -21.14 -5.99 2.21
C MET A 102 -20.12 -4.87 2.00
N ASN A 103 -18.82 -5.14 2.20
CA ASN A 103 -17.82 -4.12 1.95
C ASN A 103 -17.72 -3.79 0.45
N GLY A 104 -17.82 -2.51 0.11
CA GLY A 104 -17.78 -2.04 -1.29
C GLY A 104 -16.48 -2.35 -2.03
N ARG A 105 -15.41 -2.71 -1.31
CA ARG A 105 -14.10 -3.06 -1.87
C ARG A 105 -13.77 -4.56 -1.79
N THR A 106 -14.72 -5.41 -1.40
CA THR A 106 -14.50 -6.88 -1.33
C THR A 106 -13.93 -7.44 -2.64
N PHE A 107 -14.39 -6.93 -3.79
CA PHE A 107 -13.97 -7.39 -5.11
C PHE A 107 -12.46 -7.24 -5.37
N GLU A 108 -11.82 -6.20 -4.85
CA GLU A 108 -10.39 -5.95 -5.07
C GLU A 108 -9.48 -6.62 -4.02
N TYR A 109 -10.05 -7.05 -2.90
CA TYR A 109 -9.37 -7.82 -1.87
C TYR A 109 -9.36 -9.31 -2.18
N GLN A 110 -8.53 -10.06 -1.45
CA GLN A 110 -8.23 -11.45 -1.79
C GLN A 110 -9.26 -12.44 -1.20
N THR A 111 -9.37 -12.48 0.13
CA THR A 111 -10.14 -13.51 0.84
C THR A 111 -10.44 -13.08 2.28
N GLU A 112 -11.33 -13.81 2.94
CA GLU A 112 -11.56 -13.75 4.39
C GLU A 112 -10.51 -14.56 5.20
N ASP A 113 -9.80 -15.50 4.57
CA ASP A 113 -8.85 -16.38 5.25
C ASP A 113 -7.43 -15.79 5.34
N PRO A 114 -6.86 -15.60 6.54
CA PRO A 114 -5.54 -14.99 6.71
C PRO A 114 -4.39 -15.80 6.08
N HIS A 115 -4.50 -17.13 6.03
CA HIS A 115 -3.45 -18.00 5.49
C HIS A 115 -3.37 -17.91 3.96
N LEU A 116 -4.50 -18.09 3.28
CA LEU A 116 -4.59 -17.94 1.83
C LEU A 116 -4.23 -16.53 1.40
N ASN A 117 -4.67 -15.51 2.16
CA ASN A 117 -4.31 -14.12 1.90
C ASN A 117 -2.78 -13.92 1.94
N LYS A 118 -2.13 -14.42 3.01
CA LYS A 118 -0.66 -14.43 3.13
C LYS A 118 0.01 -15.07 1.91
N VAL A 119 -0.38 -16.30 1.56
CA VAL A 119 0.29 -17.09 0.51
C VAL A 119 0.24 -16.35 -0.84
N LEU A 120 -0.91 -15.80 -1.19
CA LEU A 120 -1.10 -15.13 -2.48
C LEU A 120 -0.52 -13.71 -2.49
N ALA A 121 -0.58 -12.97 -1.37
CA ALA A 121 0.00 -11.65 -1.24
C ALA A 121 1.52 -11.68 -1.41
N VAL A 122 2.20 -12.61 -0.73
CA VAL A 122 3.66 -12.82 -0.84
C VAL A 122 4.06 -13.13 -2.29
N ALA A 123 3.32 -14.02 -2.96
CA ALA A 123 3.59 -14.35 -4.36
C ALA A 123 3.40 -13.14 -5.30
N THR A 124 2.33 -12.37 -5.09
CA THR A 124 2.04 -11.16 -5.88
C THR A 124 3.13 -10.10 -5.71
N VAL A 125 3.54 -9.82 -4.47
CA VAL A 125 4.60 -8.83 -4.17
C VAL A 125 5.93 -9.24 -4.81
N LYS A 126 6.32 -10.52 -4.72
CA LYS A 126 7.51 -11.05 -5.39
C LYS A 126 7.44 -10.86 -6.91
N GLY A 127 6.28 -11.17 -7.51
CA GLY A 127 6.04 -10.98 -8.94
C GLY A 127 6.27 -9.53 -9.37
N ILE A 128 5.62 -8.58 -8.66
CA ILE A 128 5.75 -7.14 -8.95
C ILE A 128 7.21 -6.68 -8.84
N GLN A 129 7.85 -6.99 -7.71
CA GLN A 129 9.21 -6.51 -7.42
C GLN A 129 10.28 -7.18 -8.29
N SER A 130 10.02 -8.38 -8.84
CA SER A 130 10.90 -9.01 -9.84
C SER A 130 11.12 -8.13 -11.09
N GLN A 131 10.18 -7.23 -11.38
CA GLN A 131 10.23 -6.29 -12.50
C GLN A 131 10.83 -4.92 -12.15
N LYS A 132 11.41 -4.79 -10.94
CA LYS A 132 11.96 -3.55 -10.38
C LYS A 132 10.91 -2.44 -10.22
N ILE A 133 9.67 -2.83 -9.96
CA ILE A 133 8.56 -1.95 -9.60
C ILE A 133 8.27 -2.13 -8.11
N ALA A 134 8.06 -1.04 -7.38
CA ALA A 134 7.65 -1.12 -5.99
C ALA A 134 6.21 -1.65 -5.88
N ALA A 135 6.00 -2.71 -5.09
CA ALA A 135 4.68 -3.09 -4.65
C ALA A 135 4.30 -2.25 -3.43
N CYS A 136 3.05 -1.77 -3.38
CA CYS A 136 2.49 -1.02 -2.28
C CYS A 136 1.30 -1.77 -1.67
N VAL A 137 1.59 -2.51 -0.59
CA VAL A 137 0.62 -3.37 0.07
C VAL A 137 -0.41 -2.51 0.80
N LYS A 138 -1.71 -2.73 0.56
CA LYS A 138 -2.78 -1.83 1.05
C LYS A 138 -4.02 -2.56 1.56
N HIS A 139 -4.84 -1.96 2.41
CA HIS A 139 -4.61 -0.73 3.19
C HIS A 139 -4.29 -1.16 4.60
N PHE A 140 -3.16 -0.74 5.14
CA PHE A 140 -2.69 -1.11 6.45
C PHE A 140 -3.29 -0.17 7.52
N ILE A 141 -4.25 -0.59 8.35
CA ILE A 141 -4.93 -1.90 8.42
C ILE A 141 -6.41 -1.75 8.80
N CYS A 142 -7.17 -2.85 8.75
CA CYS A 142 -8.57 -2.93 9.18
C CYS A 142 -9.53 -1.99 8.42
N ASN A 143 -9.21 -1.70 7.15
CA ASN A 143 -10.09 -0.98 6.23
C ASN A 143 -11.08 -1.95 5.56
N ASN A 144 -11.99 -2.49 6.37
CA ASN A 144 -12.90 -3.58 5.96
C ASN A 144 -14.34 -3.10 5.69
N GLN A 145 -14.57 -1.79 5.60
CA GLN A 145 -15.85 -1.19 5.22
C GLN A 145 -15.63 0.16 4.55
N GLU A 146 -16.46 0.49 3.56
CA GLU A 146 -16.42 1.81 2.91
C GLU A 146 -17.25 2.87 3.65
N ALA A 147 -18.28 2.44 4.38
CA ALA A 147 -19.14 3.34 5.15
C ALA A 147 -18.30 4.10 6.17
N ASN A 148 -18.29 5.44 6.03
CA ASN A 148 -17.54 6.37 6.89
C ASN A 148 -16.03 6.04 7.02
N ARG A 149 -15.40 5.47 6.00
CA ARG A 149 -14.00 5.00 6.07
C ARG A 149 -12.99 6.07 6.52
N PHE A 150 -13.28 7.35 6.31
CA PHE A 150 -12.45 8.49 6.73
C PHE A 150 -12.53 8.85 8.23
N THR A 151 -13.51 8.33 8.96
CA THR A 151 -13.79 8.76 10.34
C THR A 151 -14.07 7.61 11.30
N VAL A 152 -14.53 6.47 10.79
CA VAL A 152 -14.85 5.29 11.59
C VAL A 152 -13.62 4.73 12.29
N SER A 153 -13.84 4.16 13.48
CA SER A 153 -12.84 3.38 14.20
C SER A 153 -13.19 1.90 14.14
N SER A 154 -12.24 1.10 13.67
CA SER A 154 -12.28 -0.35 13.75
C SER A 154 -11.80 -0.76 15.15
N GLU A 155 -12.76 -1.10 16.02
CA GLU A 155 -12.49 -1.62 17.37
C GLU A 155 -12.23 -3.13 17.30
N VAL A 156 -11.00 -3.53 17.59
CA VAL A 156 -10.50 -4.87 17.36
C VAL A 156 -9.54 -5.31 18.46
N SER A 157 -9.74 -6.52 18.99
CA SER A 157 -8.85 -7.08 20.01
C SER A 157 -7.46 -7.38 19.44
N GLU A 158 -6.44 -7.34 20.29
CA GLU A 158 -5.06 -7.70 19.89
C GLU A 158 -5.00 -9.12 19.32
N ARG A 159 -5.78 -10.06 19.88
CA ARG A 159 -5.86 -11.43 19.35
C ARG A 159 -6.37 -11.44 17.90
N ALA A 160 -7.49 -10.76 17.62
CA ALA A 160 -8.03 -10.70 16.27
C ALA A 160 -7.08 -9.97 15.31
N LEU A 161 -6.40 -8.91 15.75
CA LEU A 161 -5.35 -8.27 14.96
C LEU A 161 -4.27 -9.28 14.56
N GLN A 162 -3.71 -10.01 15.53
CA GLN A 162 -2.60 -10.94 15.32
C GLN A 162 -2.99 -12.17 14.50
N GLU A 163 -4.19 -12.70 14.71
CA GLU A 163 -4.64 -13.95 14.08
C GLU A 163 -5.31 -13.72 12.71
N ILE A 164 -5.97 -12.58 12.51
CA ILE A 164 -6.81 -12.34 11.32
C ILE A 164 -6.25 -11.26 10.41
N TYR A 165 -6.02 -10.05 10.93
CA TYR A 165 -5.76 -8.90 10.07
C TYR A 165 -4.29 -8.76 9.69
N LEU A 166 -3.37 -8.95 10.63
CA LEU A 166 -1.93 -8.74 10.46
C LEU A 166 -1.16 -9.85 9.71
N PRO A 167 -1.54 -11.14 9.72
CA PRO A 167 -0.69 -12.21 9.19
C PRO A 167 -0.19 -12.00 7.76
N ALA A 168 -1.07 -11.58 6.85
CA ALA A 168 -0.71 -11.37 5.46
C ALA A 168 0.24 -10.17 5.29
N PHE A 169 -0.02 -9.04 5.95
CA PHE A 169 0.87 -7.88 5.95
C PHE A 169 2.24 -8.19 6.58
N LYS A 170 2.28 -8.95 7.68
CA LYS A 170 3.54 -9.38 8.29
C LYS A 170 4.37 -10.23 7.32
N ALA A 171 3.71 -11.17 6.63
CA ALA A 171 4.38 -12.02 5.66
C ALA A 171 4.89 -11.24 4.44
N THR A 172 4.19 -10.20 3.97
CA THR A 172 4.70 -9.39 2.86
C THR A 172 5.99 -8.63 3.22
N VAL A 173 6.17 -8.26 4.49
CA VAL A 173 7.44 -7.73 5.00
C VAL A 173 8.50 -8.83 5.04
N GLN A 174 8.23 -9.92 5.76
CA GLN A 174 9.26 -10.89 6.14
C GLN A 174 9.63 -11.89 5.03
N GLU A 175 8.70 -12.19 4.12
CA GLU A 175 8.87 -13.26 3.13
C GLU A 175 9.02 -12.73 1.70
N SER A 176 8.58 -11.50 1.40
CA SER A 176 8.69 -10.88 0.08
C SER A 176 9.40 -9.53 0.04
N ASP A 177 9.84 -8.99 1.19
CA ASP A 177 10.52 -7.70 1.29
C ASP A 177 9.73 -6.58 0.57
N ALA A 178 8.46 -6.40 0.93
CA ALA A 178 7.62 -5.36 0.32
C ALA A 178 8.28 -3.97 0.47
N TRP A 179 8.34 -3.20 -0.63
CA TRP A 179 9.02 -1.91 -0.67
C TRP A 179 8.17 -0.75 -0.18
N SER A 180 6.85 -0.88 -0.19
CA SER A 180 5.97 0.13 0.38
C SER A 180 4.65 -0.41 0.92
N PHE A 181 4.05 0.40 1.79
CA PHE A 181 2.75 0.16 2.40
C PHE A 181 1.89 1.41 2.31
N MET A 182 0.61 1.24 2.03
CA MET A 182 -0.37 2.32 2.11
C MET A 182 -1.10 2.27 3.45
N THR A 183 -1.12 3.37 4.19
CA THR A 183 -1.87 3.47 5.44
C THR A 183 -3.37 3.57 5.15
N CYS A 184 -4.22 2.99 5.99
CA CYS A 184 -5.67 3.09 5.84
C CYS A 184 -6.22 4.48 6.19
N TYR A 185 -7.47 4.72 5.75
CA TYR A 185 -8.26 5.90 6.13
C TYR A 185 -8.76 5.86 7.58
N ASN A 186 -9.20 4.68 8.02
CA ASN A 186 -9.93 4.52 9.26
C ASN A 186 -9.00 4.61 10.49
N LYS A 187 -9.62 4.76 11.66
CA LYS A 187 -8.94 4.55 12.93
C LYS A 187 -8.89 3.06 13.25
N VAL A 188 -7.89 2.65 14.02
CA VAL A 188 -7.80 1.33 14.63
C VAL A 188 -7.68 1.56 16.13
N ASN A 189 -8.67 1.09 16.89
CA ASN A 189 -8.78 1.32 18.33
C ASN A 189 -8.58 2.80 18.72
N GLY A 190 -9.29 3.69 18.00
CA GLY A 190 -9.35 5.13 18.29
C GLY A 190 -8.28 6.01 17.62
N ILE A 191 -7.25 5.45 16.99
CA ILE A 191 -6.14 6.22 16.38
C ILE A 191 -6.10 6.03 14.87
N TYR A 192 -5.99 7.11 14.09
CA TYR A 192 -5.93 7.06 12.62
C TYR A 192 -4.72 6.25 12.14
N GLY A 193 -4.92 5.41 11.12
CA GLY A 193 -3.86 4.53 10.60
C GLY A 193 -2.60 5.27 10.16
N SER A 194 -2.74 6.47 9.61
CA SER A 194 -1.64 7.34 9.16
C SER A 194 -0.80 7.94 10.29
N GLU A 195 -1.32 8.01 11.52
CA GLU A 195 -0.62 8.53 12.71
C GLU A 195 -0.46 7.51 13.84
N ASN A 196 -0.81 6.25 13.59
CA ASN A 196 -0.78 5.20 14.60
C ASN A 196 0.66 4.68 14.81
N TYR A 197 1.34 5.24 15.81
CA TYR A 197 2.72 4.90 16.17
C TYR A 197 2.92 3.41 16.44
N ASN A 198 2.01 2.77 17.18
CA ASN A 198 2.13 1.37 17.54
C ASN A 198 2.01 0.45 16.32
N LEU A 199 1.23 0.84 15.30
CA LEU A 199 1.11 0.07 14.07
C LEU A 199 2.28 0.32 13.12
N LEU A 200 2.62 1.58 12.86
CA LEU A 200 3.62 1.95 11.84
C LEU A 200 5.06 1.85 12.35
N ARG A 201 5.36 2.38 13.54
CA ARG A 201 6.72 2.39 14.09
C ARG A 201 7.01 1.06 14.77
N GLU A 202 6.31 0.77 15.86
CA GLU A 202 6.66 -0.36 16.71
C GLU A 202 6.45 -1.68 15.98
N ARG A 203 5.27 -1.88 15.38
CA ARG A 203 4.93 -3.16 14.77
C ARG A 203 5.54 -3.35 13.38
N LEU A 204 5.23 -2.47 12.44
CA LEU A 204 5.68 -2.62 11.05
C LEU A 204 7.20 -2.45 10.91
N MET A 205 7.79 -1.38 11.44
CA MET A 205 9.22 -1.10 11.26
C MET A 205 10.11 -1.86 12.25
N GLU A 206 9.83 -1.76 13.55
CA GLU A 206 10.74 -2.29 14.58
C GLU A 206 10.57 -3.80 14.80
N GLN A 207 9.35 -4.29 14.99
CA GLN A 207 9.09 -5.72 15.23
C GLN A 207 9.19 -6.57 13.97
N TRP A 208 8.64 -6.12 12.84
CA TRP A 208 8.66 -6.91 11.59
C TRP A 208 9.87 -6.62 10.72
N GLY A 209 10.59 -5.52 10.98
CA GLY A 209 11.81 -5.17 10.27
C GLY A 209 11.59 -4.50 8.91
N PHE A 210 10.43 -3.89 8.66
CA PHE A 210 10.14 -3.20 7.39
C PHE A 210 11.16 -2.08 7.11
N ARG A 211 11.77 -2.12 5.92
CA ARG A 211 12.80 -1.15 5.47
C ARG A 211 12.37 -0.28 4.30
N GLY A 212 11.14 -0.45 3.82
CA GLY A 212 10.55 0.35 2.76
C GLY A 212 10.06 1.71 3.26
N PHE A 213 9.12 2.30 2.53
CA PHE A 213 8.47 3.55 2.93
C PHE A 213 6.94 3.41 2.95
N THR A 214 6.30 4.23 3.76
CA THR A 214 4.83 4.28 3.86
C THR A 214 4.29 5.47 3.08
N VAL A 215 3.13 5.28 2.48
CA VAL A 215 2.37 6.34 1.79
C VAL A 215 0.98 6.41 2.39
N SER A 216 0.40 7.61 2.50
CA SER A 216 -0.99 7.73 2.92
C SER A 216 -1.90 7.26 1.81
N ASP A 217 -3.07 6.70 2.13
CA ASP A 217 -4.18 6.74 1.18
C ASP A 217 -4.56 8.22 0.92
N TRP A 218 -5.20 8.50 -0.22
CA TRP A 218 -5.45 9.87 -0.69
C TRP A 218 -6.39 10.64 0.23
N ASN A 219 -5.89 11.69 0.89
CA ASN A 219 -6.57 12.46 1.95
C ASN A 219 -6.72 11.73 3.29
N ALA A 220 -6.04 10.61 3.52
CA ALA A 220 -6.08 9.92 4.81
C ALA A 220 -5.42 10.70 5.96
N THR A 221 -4.74 11.81 5.66
CA THR A 221 -4.13 12.69 6.64
C THR A 221 -4.95 13.94 6.96
N ALA A 222 -6.12 14.12 6.35
CA ALA A 222 -6.95 15.33 6.51
C ALA A 222 -7.42 15.59 7.95
N TYR A 223 -7.55 14.53 8.76
CA TYR A 223 -8.00 14.61 10.15
C TYR A 223 -6.90 14.25 11.17
N THR A 224 -5.64 14.29 10.73
CA THR A 224 -4.46 13.93 11.54
C THR A 224 -3.53 15.13 11.71
N SER A 225 -2.52 15.00 12.57
CA SER A 225 -1.44 15.98 12.64
C SER A 225 -0.21 15.53 11.83
N THR A 226 0.40 16.42 11.05
CA THR A 226 1.63 16.13 10.30
C THR A 226 2.74 15.61 11.22
N GLY A 227 2.88 16.20 12.41
CA GLY A 227 3.91 15.79 13.38
C GLY A 227 3.69 14.36 13.90
N SER A 228 2.44 14.01 14.22
CA SER A 228 2.07 12.66 14.65
C SER A 228 2.35 11.63 13.55
N CYS A 229 1.94 11.94 12.31
CA CYS A 229 2.18 11.11 11.15
C CYS A 229 3.68 10.83 10.91
N VAL A 230 4.51 11.88 10.88
CA VAL A 230 5.96 11.73 10.70
C VAL A 230 6.57 10.90 11.84
N THR A 231 6.14 11.15 13.07
CA THR A 231 6.63 10.43 14.27
C THR A 231 6.25 8.95 14.22
N ALA A 232 5.01 8.63 13.82
CA ALA A 232 4.53 7.27 13.62
C ALA A 232 5.27 6.54 12.48
N GLY A 233 5.83 7.28 11.52
CA GLY A 233 6.59 6.72 10.41
C GLY A 233 5.87 6.80 9.06
N LEU A 234 4.87 7.66 8.91
CA LEU A 234 4.36 8.04 7.59
C LEU A 234 5.43 8.79 6.80
N SER A 235 5.83 8.26 5.65
CA SER A 235 6.94 8.81 4.86
C SER A 235 6.48 9.78 3.75
N LEU A 236 5.35 9.46 3.09
CA LEU A 236 4.85 10.18 1.93
C LEU A 236 3.37 10.52 2.08
N PHE A 237 3.05 11.80 2.03
CA PHE A 237 1.72 12.37 2.22
C PHE A 237 1.08 12.67 0.86
N PHE A 238 -0.06 12.05 0.59
CA PHE A 238 -0.96 12.41 -0.51
C PHE A 238 -2.28 12.90 0.06
N ASN A 239 -2.55 14.18 -0.19
CA ASN A 239 -3.85 14.82 -0.03
C ASN A 239 -4.43 15.01 -1.43
#